data_AF-A0A7J9W1L2-F1
#
_entry.id   AF-A0A7J9W1L2-F1
#
_cell.length_a   1.000
_cell.length_b   1.000
_cell.length_c   1.000
_cell.angle_alpha   90.00
_cell.angle_beta   90.00
_cell.angle_gamma   90.00
#
_symmetry.space_group_name_H-M   'P 1'
#
loop_
_entity.id
_entity.type
_entity.pdbx_description
1 polymer ?
#
loop_
_entity_poly.entity_id
_entity_poly.type
_entity_poly.pdbx_seq_one_letter_code
_entity_poly.pdbx_strand_id
1 'polypeptide(L)' 'MYGWIWRQLPGATAVKVVEALLLAAVVALLLFVVFPWAEPLLPFNDANTVGVLLLGFAP' A
#
# COMPACT_ATOMS: atom_id res chain seq x y z
N MET A 1 -19.64 11.45 22.93
CA MET A 1 -18.21 11.60 22.59
C MET A 1 -17.81 11.07 21.21
N TYR A 2 -18.45 10.07 20.58
CA TYR A 2 -18.21 9.76 19.16
C TYR A 2 -19.09 10.55 18.18
N GLY A 3 -20.23 11.08 18.65
CA GLY A 3 -21.21 11.76 17.80
C GLY A 3 -20.75 13.05 17.12
N TRP A 4 -19.69 13.71 17.61
CA TRP A 4 -19.18 14.95 16.98
C TRP A 4 -18.43 14.64 15.67
N ILE A 5 -17.58 13.61 15.68
CA ILE A 5 -16.90 13.08 14.48
C ILE A 5 -17.90 12.58 13.43
N TRP A 6 -18.99 11.94 13.86
CA TRP A 6 -20.05 11.49 12.95
C TRP A 6 -20.91 12.61 12.36
N ARG A 7 -20.80 13.85 12.86
CA ARG A 7 -21.54 15.02 12.37
C ARG A 7 -20.72 15.95 11.48
N GLN A 8 -19.39 15.82 11.48
CA GLN A 8 -18.49 16.66 10.70
C GLN A 8 -18.38 16.25 9.22
N LEU A 9 -18.66 14.98 8.91
CA LEU A 9 -18.66 14.48 7.54
C LEU A 9 -20.01 14.87 6.86
N PRO A 10 -20.01 15.68 5.80
CA PRO A 10 -21.23 16.07 5.08
C PRO A 10 -21.80 14.87 4.32
N GLY A 11 -23.07 14.54 4.55
CA GLY A 11 -23.77 13.42 3.90
C GLY A 11 -24.13 12.28 4.87
N ALA A 12 -25.11 11.45 4.46
CA ALA A 12 -25.60 10.32 5.24
C ALA A 12 -24.48 9.31 5.56
N THR A 13 -24.61 8.53 6.63
CA THR A 13 -23.67 7.46 7.05
C THR A 13 -23.26 6.53 5.89
N ALA A 14 -24.18 6.26 4.95
CA ALA A 14 -23.91 5.48 3.76
C ALA A 14 -22.84 6.11 2.84
N VAL A 15 -22.86 7.44 2.65
CA VAL A 15 -21.89 8.16 1.81
C VAL A 15 -20.49 8.06 2.41
N LYS A 16 -20.37 8.16 3.73
CA LYS A 16 -19.10 8.06 4.46
C LYS A 16 -18.48 6.67 4.34
N VAL A 17 -19.32 5.64 4.43
CA VAL A 17 -18.89 4.25 4.24
C VAL A 17 -18.41 4.03 2.80
N VAL A 18 -19.12 4.57 1.81
CA VAL A 18 -18.73 4.47 0.40
C VAL A 18 -17.39 5.19 0.15
N GLU A 19 -17.19 6.39 0.71
CA GLU A 19 -15.94 7.13 0.58
C GLU A 19 -14.77 6.40 1.23
N ALA A 20 -14.96 5.84 2.43
CA ALA A 20 -13.95 5.04 3.10
C ALA A 20 -13.61 3.75 2.31
N LEU A 21 -14.61 3.09 1.75
CA LEU A 21 -14.41 1.91 0.89
C LEU A 21 -13.68 2.26 -0.40
N LEU A 22 -13.99 3.41 -1.02
CA LEU A 22 -13.29 3.90 -2.21
C LEU A 22 -11.81 4.15 -1.91
N LEU A 23 -11.49 4.82 -0.81
CA LEU A 23 -10.10 5.03 -0.40
C LEU A 23 -9.37 3.71 -0.15
N ALA A 24 -10.00 2.78 0.56
CA ALA A 24 -9.44 1.45 0.78
C ALA A 24 -9.20 0.69 -0.53
N ALA A 25 -10.14 0.79 -1.49
CA ALA A 25 -10.01 0.18 -2.80
C ALA A 25 -8.85 0.79 -3.62
N VAL A 26 -8.65 2.10 -3.55
CA VAL A 26 -7.51 2.77 -4.20
C VAL A 26 -6.19 2.30 -3.59
N VAL A 27 -6.09 2.23 -2.27
CA VAL A 27 -4.88 1.73 -1.59
C VAL A 27 -4.62 0.27 -1.97
N ALA A 28 -5.65 -0.58 -1.99
CA ALA A 28 -5.52 -1.96 -2.43
C ALA A 28 -5.03 -2.05 -3.88
N LEU A 29 -5.58 -1.24 -4.80
CA LEU A 29 -5.14 -1.19 -6.19
C LEU A 29 -3.67 -0.75 -6.31
N LEU A 30 -3.25 0.26 -5.55
CA LEU A 30 -1.85 0.68 -5.52
C LEU A 30 -0.93 -0.44 -5.03
N LEU A 31 -1.30 -1.16 -3.97
CA LEU A 31 -0.45 -2.20 -3.40
C LEU A 31 -0.45 -3.52 -4.19
N PHE A 32 -1.59 -3.94 -4.73
CA PHE A 32 -1.71 -5.23 -5.41
C PHE A 32 -1.50 -5.15 -6.93
N VAL A 33 -1.58 -3.97 -7.54
CA VAL A 33 -1.42 -3.80 -9.00
C VAL A 33 -0.24 -2.89 -9.32
N VAL A 34 -0.18 -1.69 -8.73
CA VAL A 34 0.87 -0.73 -9.07
C VAL A 34 2.22 -1.15 -8.51
N PHE A 35 2.28 -1.67 -7.28
CA PHE A 35 3.54 -2.10 -6.69
C PHE A 35 4.19 -3.28 -7.45
N PRO A 36 3.49 -4.37 -7.81
CA PRO A 36 4.07 -5.43 -8.64
C PRO A 36 4.54 -4.95 -10.01
N TRP A 37 3.86 -3.95 -10.59
CA TRP A 37 4.31 -3.32 -11.83
C TRP A 37 5.54 -2.42 -11.63
N ALA A 38 5.64 -1.75 -10.48
CA ALA A 38 6.75 -0.86 -10.16
C ALA A 38 8.00 -1.62 -9.67
N GLU A 39 7.84 -2.80 -9.09
CA GLU A 39 8.92 -3.62 -8.52
C GLU A 39 10.13 -3.80 -9.48
N PRO A 40 9.96 -4.13 -10.78
CA PRO A 40 11.08 -4.29 -11.70
C PRO A 40 11.80 -2.98 -12.05
N LEU A 41 11.16 -1.83 -11.81
CA LEU A 41 11.73 -0.51 -12.05
C LEU A 41 12.55 -0.01 -10.86
N LEU A 42 12.47 -0.70 -9.72
CA LEU A 42 13.18 -0.31 -8.51
C LEU A 42 14.65 -0.78 -8.59
N PRO A 43 15.63 0.15 -8.51
CA PRO A 43 17.06 -0.16 -8.59
C PRO A 43 17.61 -0.87 -7.34
N PHE A 44 16.73 -1.36 -6.46
CA PHE A 44 17.07 -2.11 -5.23
C PHE A 44 16.69 -3.59 -5.34
N ASN A 45 15.92 -3.99 -6.37
CA ASN A 45 15.54 -5.38 -6.59
C ASN A 45 16.63 -6.19 -7.32
N ASP A 46 17.78 -5.57 -7.59
CA ASP A 46 18.97 -6.25 -8.06
C ASP A 46 19.39 -7.31 -7.03
N ALA A 47 19.08 -8.57 -7.33
CA ALA A 47 19.43 -9.76 -6.56
C ALA A 47 20.96 -9.93 -6.31
N ASN A 48 21.78 -9.01 -6.83
CA ASN A 48 23.23 -8.96 -6.62
C ASN A 48 23.63 -8.69 -5.16
N THR A 49 22.80 -8.07 -4.34
CA THR A 49 23.17 -7.82 -2.92
C THR A 49 23.14 -9.10 -2.08
N VAL A 50 22.17 -10.01 -2.32
CA VAL A 50 22.05 -11.27 -1.55
C VAL A 50 23.02 -12.33 -2.07
N GLY A 51 23.23 -12.42 -3.39
CA GLY A 51 24.19 -13.36 -3.99
C GLY A 51 25.65 -13.09 -3.58
N VAL A 52 26.07 -11.82 -3.50
CA VAL A 52 27.43 -11.45 -3.08
C VAL A 52 27.66 -11.67 -1.59
N LEU A 53 26.66 -11.45 -0.73
CA LEU A 53 26.76 -11.74 0.70
C LEU A 53 26.81 -13.25 1.00
N LEU A 54 26.18 -14.09 0.16
CA LEU A 54 26.25 -15.55 0.27
C LEU A 54 27.53 -16.14 -0.38
N LEU A 55 28.05 -15.52 -1.44
CA LEU A 55 29.31 -15.93 -2.09
C LEU A 55 30.56 -15.46 -1.33
N GLY A 56 30.45 -14.45 -0.47
CA GLY A 56 31.55 -13.95 0.39
C GLY A 56 31.73 -14.67 1.73
N PHE A 57 30.90 -15.68 2.03
CA PHE A 57 30.93 -16.45 3.28
C PHE A 57 31.27 -17.95 3.08
N ALA A 58 31.59 -18.38 1.86
CA ALA A 58 32.10 -19.74 1.64
C ALA A 58 33.59 -19.80 2.07
N PRO A 59 33.99 -20.74 2.96
CA PRO A 59 35.37 -20.85 3.46
C PRO A 59 36.38 -21.24 2.39
#